data_AF-A0A914SD10-F1
#
_entry.id   AF-A0A914SD10-F1
#
_cell.length_a   1.000
_cell.length_b   1.000
_cell.length_c   1.000
_cell.angle_alpha   90.00
_cell.angle_beta   90.00
_cell.angle_gamma   90.00
#
_symmetry.space_group_name_H-M   'P 1'
#
loop_
_entity.id
_entity.type
_entity.pdbx_description
1 polymer ?
#
loop_
_entity_poly.entity_id
_entity_poly.type
_entity_poly.pdbx_seq_one_letter_code
_entity_poly.pdbx_strand_id
1 'polypeptide(L)'
;PEPEVAPMVDNFSDVHAADPIPGEFILEPYEVIELGLSIFVDQGERYRKSYSVYTDHAIGRPMQRLFVLTDRRVYLLSYKASEMNDALEATPSPSSLTESRPHAEFRLHAYVHFSDIDCICVGIDYQVFAIECTHKKFSMSYSDHESKNLYIECGSIELTKQLLSCVKQAMIELIGEAPSIFTDGTPSSITLKRFVSNELEITNAPIRHHSLIYWLEYAGTTSELDALEGYLTFREVKHKNWIKPYGEWKYAYFVLKGCMLYQFVDSTCKFAEQKWNLRDFIETVGEVELRNDEQHVFQLTSYEGSTGFQFSCSNMETMRTWIQNINISLSTSNSTPDAVPCSLTISSEWILFAHEGANCAIDGFMRLLKKIDISKITNVTSVHTESVNVVVIEHQSNSTDWIVVRTLSELRRLETTFNIKCGLPVTDSVDEMHFGRDKSNILYKQCAKMHDFW
;
A
#
# COMPACT_ATOMS: atom_id res chain seq x y z
N PRO A 1 -35.37 -6.98 48.43
CA PRO A 1 -35.86 -7.62 47.18
C PRO A 1 -35.09 -7.04 46.00
N GLU A 2 -34.11 -7.82 45.54
CA GLU A 2 -33.29 -7.54 44.34
C GLU A 2 -34.18 -7.38 43.10
N PRO A 3 -33.83 -6.53 42.12
CA PRO A 3 -34.51 -6.52 40.85
C PRO A 3 -33.95 -7.62 39.93
N GLU A 4 -34.85 -8.46 39.43
CA GLU A 4 -34.63 -9.49 38.41
C GLU A 4 -33.97 -8.92 37.14
N VAL A 5 -32.89 -9.56 36.73
CA VAL A 5 -32.26 -9.38 35.42
C VAL A 5 -33.02 -10.24 34.42
N ALA A 6 -33.70 -9.61 33.46
CA ALA A 6 -34.29 -10.29 32.31
C ALA A 6 -33.17 -10.78 31.36
N PRO A 7 -33.21 -12.03 30.85
CA PRO A 7 -32.24 -12.50 29.87
C PRO A 7 -32.55 -11.88 28.50
N MET A 8 -31.56 -11.21 27.91
CA MET A 8 -31.59 -10.86 26.48
C MET A 8 -31.45 -12.15 25.67
N VAL A 9 -32.50 -12.48 24.93
CA VAL A 9 -32.54 -13.56 23.95
C VAL A 9 -32.03 -12.99 22.63
N ASP A 10 -30.84 -13.44 22.22
CA ASP A 10 -30.31 -13.19 20.87
C ASP A 10 -31.13 -13.96 19.83
N ASN A 11 -32.00 -13.26 19.10
CA ASN A 11 -32.65 -13.79 17.92
C ASN A 11 -31.71 -13.64 16.71
N PHE A 12 -30.85 -14.64 16.50
CA PHE A 12 -30.22 -14.88 15.21
C PHE A 12 -31.18 -15.67 14.32
N SER A 13 -31.92 -14.99 13.47
CA SER A 13 -32.59 -15.63 12.33
C SER A 13 -32.75 -14.63 11.18
N ASP A 14 -31.73 -14.55 10.33
CA ASP A 14 -31.87 -14.47 8.88
C ASP A 14 -30.50 -14.78 8.27
N VAL A 15 -30.32 -16.04 7.87
CA VAL A 15 -29.11 -16.53 7.21
C VAL A 15 -29.19 -16.15 5.74
N HIS A 16 -28.79 -14.93 5.42
CA HIS A 16 -28.21 -14.65 4.11
C HIS A 16 -26.94 -15.51 3.97
N ALA A 17 -26.67 -16.02 2.75
CA ALA A 17 -25.48 -16.81 2.46
C ALA A 17 -24.26 -16.11 3.07
N ALA A 18 -23.59 -16.77 4.02
CA ALA A 18 -22.54 -16.16 4.82
C ALA A 18 -21.48 -15.58 3.87
N ASP A 19 -21.20 -14.28 4.01
CA ASP A 19 -20.11 -13.65 3.28
C ASP A 19 -18.82 -14.46 3.47
N PRO A 20 -17.96 -14.57 2.42
CA PRO A 20 -16.70 -15.28 2.54
C PRO A 20 -15.89 -14.71 3.70
N ILE A 21 -15.42 -15.60 4.59
CA ILE A 21 -14.67 -15.22 5.78
C ILE A 21 -13.40 -14.48 5.33
N PRO A 22 -13.17 -13.22 5.76
CA PRO A 22 -12.03 -12.45 5.30
C PRO A 22 -10.71 -13.18 5.51
N GLY A 23 -9.94 -13.32 4.44
CA GLY A 23 -8.62 -13.95 4.46
C GLY A 23 -8.60 -15.47 4.62
N GLU A 24 -9.73 -16.19 4.59
CA GLU A 24 -9.70 -17.67 4.50
C GLU A 24 -9.09 -18.09 3.17
N PHE A 25 -8.06 -18.93 3.23
CA PHE A 25 -7.34 -19.42 2.06
C PHE A 25 -7.66 -20.90 1.90
N ILE A 26 -8.35 -21.25 0.81
CA ILE A 26 -8.77 -22.62 0.53
C ILE A 26 -7.66 -23.30 -0.26
N LEU A 27 -7.01 -24.27 0.38
CA LEU A 27 -6.03 -25.14 -0.27
C LEU A 27 -6.74 -26.25 -1.06
N GLU A 28 -6.21 -26.54 -2.24
CA GLU A 28 -6.64 -27.67 -3.03
C GLU A 28 -6.26 -29.00 -2.33
N PRO A 29 -7.02 -30.10 -2.56
CA PRO A 29 -6.75 -31.37 -1.87
C PRO A 29 -5.31 -31.89 -2.04
N TYR A 30 -4.68 -31.65 -3.19
CA TYR A 30 -3.29 -32.05 -3.42
C TYR A 30 -2.28 -31.20 -2.64
N GLU A 31 -2.59 -29.92 -2.40
CA GLU A 31 -1.76 -29.01 -1.60
C GLU A 31 -1.79 -29.40 -0.13
N VAL A 32 -2.96 -29.81 0.37
CA VAL A 32 -3.11 -30.34 1.73
C VAL A 32 -2.30 -31.63 1.91
N ILE A 33 -2.27 -32.50 0.90
CA ILE A 33 -1.43 -33.71 0.92
C ILE A 33 0.05 -33.33 0.94
N GLU A 34 0.47 -32.38 0.12
CA GLU A 34 1.86 -31.89 0.08
C GLU A 34 2.28 -31.34 1.45
N LEU A 35 1.46 -30.51 2.08
CA LEU A 35 1.70 -30.04 3.46
C LEU A 35 1.91 -31.21 4.44
N GLY A 36 1.09 -32.25 4.36
CA GLY A 36 1.21 -33.44 5.19
C GLY A 36 2.48 -34.27 4.95
N LEU A 37 3.04 -34.21 3.73
CA LEU A 37 4.23 -34.96 3.35
C LEU A 37 5.53 -34.20 3.61
N SER A 38 5.56 -32.87 3.40
CA SER A 38 6.79 -32.08 3.39
C SER A 38 6.89 -31.02 4.49
N ILE A 39 5.78 -30.66 5.15
CA ILE A 39 5.75 -29.56 6.14
C ILE A 39 5.34 -30.02 7.54
N PHE A 40 4.32 -30.87 7.66
CA PHE A 40 3.81 -31.29 8.97
C PHE A 40 4.84 -32.14 9.72
N VAL A 41 4.90 -31.93 11.04
CA VAL A 41 5.99 -32.47 11.87
C VAL A 41 5.66 -33.89 12.31
N ASP A 42 4.40 -34.13 12.69
CA ASP A 42 3.97 -35.45 13.12
C ASP A 42 3.26 -36.20 12.00
N GLN A 43 3.55 -37.51 11.88
CA GLN A 43 2.77 -38.39 11.02
C GLN A 43 1.32 -38.46 11.53
N GLY A 44 0.38 -38.24 10.61
CA GLY A 44 -1.06 -38.27 10.90
C GLY A 44 -1.62 -36.97 11.47
N GLU A 45 -0.84 -35.89 11.48
CA GLU A 45 -1.34 -34.54 11.75
C GLU A 45 -2.36 -34.12 10.68
N ARG A 46 -3.53 -33.61 11.12
CA ARG A 46 -4.66 -33.31 10.22
C ARG A 46 -4.80 -31.82 10.00
N TYR A 47 -4.76 -31.41 8.74
CA TYR A 47 -5.10 -30.05 8.32
C TYR A 47 -6.53 -29.69 8.74
N ARG A 48 -6.72 -28.45 9.21
CA ARG A 48 -8.05 -27.91 9.55
C ARG A 48 -8.44 -26.75 8.65
N LYS A 49 -7.66 -25.67 8.68
CA LYS A 49 -7.93 -24.41 7.98
C LYS A 49 -6.64 -23.67 7.69
N SER A 50 -6.68 -22.78 6.71
CA SER A 50 -5.62 -21.82 6.46
C SER A 50 -6.15 -20.43 6.16
N TYR A 51 -5.34 -19.44 6.51
CA TYR A 51 -5.68 -18.02 6.36
C TYR A 51 -4.50 -17.22 5.83
N SER A 52 -4.78 -16.26 4.96
CA SER A 52 -3.82 -15.27 4.49
C SER A 52 -3.63 -14.17 5.54
N VAL A 53 -2.42 -14.04 6.05
CA VAL A 53 -1.99 -13.04 7.05
C VAL A 53 -0.71 -12.35 6.59
N TYR A 54 -0.27 -11.32 7.31
CA TYR A 54 1.02 -10.67 7.05
C TYR A 54 1.99 -10.82 8.23
N THR A 55 3.25 -10.64 7.88
CA THR A 55 4.30 -10.17 8.78
C THR A 55 4.93 -8.93 8.16
N ASP A 56 5.62 -8.13 8.97
CA ASP A 56 6.42 -6.98 8.54
C ASP A 56 5.63 -5.84 7.83
N HIS A 57 4.31 -5.85 7.90
CA HIS A 57 3.44 -4.79 7.40
C HIS A 57 3.66 -3.49 8.17
N ALA A 58 3.71 -3.53 9.51
CA ALA A 58 3.90 -2.33 10.33
C ALA A 58 5.27 -1.67 10.11
N ILE A 59 6.30 -2.42 9.69
CA ILE A 59 7.64 -1.90 9.37
C ILE A 59 7.78 -1.40 7.93
N GLY A 60 6.70 -1.47 7.14
CA GLY A 60 6.65 -1.01 5.75
C GLY A 60 7.11 -2.01 4.70
N ARG A 61 7.19 -3.31 5.04
CA ARG A 61 7.58 -4.40 4.13
C ARG A 61 6.65 -5.61 4.29
N PRO A 62 5.35 -5.46 4.03
CA PRO A 62 4.37 -6.51 4.23
C PRO A 62 4.75 -7.76 3.45
N MET A 63 4.77 -8.87 4.16
CA MET A 63 5.10 -10.17 3.67
C MET A 63 3.89 -11.08 3.87
N GLN A 64 3.20 -11.45 2.79
CA GLN A 64 2.08 -12.38 2.91
C GLN A 64 2.57 -13.74 3.40
N ARG A 65 1.80 -14.33 4.30
CA ARG A 65 2.04 -15.65 4.89
C ARG A 65 0.72 -16.41 4.97
N LEU A 66 0.84 -17.72 4.96
CA LEU A 66 -0.24 -18.63 5.23
C LEU A 66 -0.17 -19.06 6.70
N PHE A 67 -1.17 -18.67 7.48
CA PHE A 67 -1.41 -19.21 8.81
C PHE A 67 -2.16 -20.53 8.65
N VAL A 68 -1.48 -21.65 8.86
CA VAL A 68 -2.08 -22.99 8.74
C VAL A 68 -2.34 -23.57 10.12
N LEU A 69 -3.58 -23.99 10.34
CA LEU A 69 -4.02 -24.64 11.56
C LEU A 69 -4.20 -26.14 11.30
N THR A 70 -3.63 -26.95 12.17
CA THR A 70 -3.86 -28.40 12.22
C THR A 70 -4.58 -28.77 13.51
N ASP A 71 -4.79 -30.07 13.75
CA ASP A 71 -5.23 -30.57 15.04
C ASP A 71 -4.14 -30.61 16.12
N ARG A 72 -2.92 -30.16 15.84
CA ARG A 72 -1.80 -30.15 16.80
C ARG A 72 -1.03 -28.84 16.91
N ARG A 73 -0.94 -28.08 15.82
CA ARG A 73 -0.01 -26.96 15.68
C ARG A 73 -0.62 -25.80 14.92
N VAL A 74 0.05 -24.67 15.10
CA VAL A 74 0.00 -23.53 14.20
C VAL A 74 1.29 -23.52 13.39
N TYR A 75 1.16 -23.29 12.08
CA TYR A 75 2.26 -23.07 11.15
C TYR A 75 2.13 -21.70 10.50
N LEU A 76 3.28 -21.09 10.22
CA LEU A 76 3.39 -19.91 9.38
C LEU A 76 4.25 -20.24 8.17
N LEU A 77 3.68 -20.15 6.98
CA LEU A 77 4.30 -20.57 5.72
C LEU A 77 4.33 -19.42 4.70
N SER A 78 5.25 -19.46 3.74
CA SER A 78 5.05 -18.81 2.44
C SER A 78 4.45 -19.82 1.47
N TYR A 79 3.60 -19.32 0.59
CA TYR A 79 2.96 -20.07 -0.48
C TYR A 79 3.33 -19.42 -1.81
N LYS A 80 3.75 -20.22 -2.79
CA LYS A 80 3.92 -19.78 -4.17
C LYS A 80 3.26 -20.79 -5.09
N ALA A 81 2.20 -20.36 -5.77
CA ALA A 81 1.62 -21.13 -6.87
C ALA A 81 2.57 -21.08 -8.07
N SER A 82 2.96 -22.23 -8.63
CA SER A 82 3.63 -22.25 -9.93
C SER A 82 2.61 -21.85 -11.00
N GLU A 83 2.78 -20.67 -11.60
CA GLU A 83 1.98 -20.29 -12.77
C GLU A 83 2.27 -21.22 -13.95
N MET A 84 1.22 -21.63 -14.65
CA MET A 84 1.27 -22.54 -15.79
C MET A 84 1.53 -21.78 -17.11
N ASN A 85 2.36 -20.74 -17.09
CA ASN A 85 2.54 -19.82 -18.24
C ASN A 85 3.83 -20.03 -19.05
N ASP A 86 4.80 -20.83 -18.59
CA ASP A 86 6.05 -21.06 -19.35
C ASP A 86 5.94 -22.15 -20.45
N ALA A 87 4.75 -22.73 -20.66
CA ALA A 87 4.55 -23.84 -21.61
C ALA A 87 4.08 -23.40 -23.02
N LEU A 88 4.00 -22.10 -23.33
CA LEU A 88 3.53 -21.61 -24.63
C LEU A 88 4.65 -21.30 -25.65
N GLU A 89 5.94 -21.34 -25.27
CA GLU A 89 7.06 -21.12 -26.20
C GLU A 89 7.95 -22.36 -26.46
N ALA A 90 7.60 -23.54 -25.95
CA ALA A 90 8.30 -24.77 -26.28
C ALA A 90 7.56 -25.55 -27.38
N THR A 91 8.14 -25.60 -28.58
CA THR A 91 7.74 -26.50 -29.65
C THR A 91 7.51 -27.93 -29.13
N PRO A 92 6.40 -28.60 -29.51
CA PRO A 92 6.05 -29.89 -28.93
C PRO A 92 7.05 -30.96 -29.37
N SER A 93 7.85 -31.44 -28.41
CA SER A 93 8.66 -32.64 -28.56
C SER A 93 7.83 -33.85 -28.07
N PRO A 94 7.64 -34.91 -28.88
CA PRO A 94 6.63 -35.94 -28.62
C PRO A 94 7.06 -37.02 -27.60
N SER A 95 7.83 -36.68 -26.56
CA SER A 95 8.44 -37.69 -25.67
C SER A 95 8.34 -37.44 -24.16
N SER A 96 7.54 -36.49 -23.66
CA SER A 96 7.30 -36.35 -22.21
C SER A 96 5.80 -36.30 -21.87
N LEU A 97 5.18 -37.47 -21.73
CA LEU A 97 3.89 -37.64 -21.06
C LEU A 97 4.09 -37.66 -19.53
N THR A 98 4.68 -36.60 -18.98
CA THR A 98 4.54 -36.29 -17.56
C THR A 98 3.73 -35.01 -17.51
N GLU A 99 2.45 -35.14 -17.16
CA GLU A 99 1.59 -34.02 -16.78
C GLU A 99 2.38 -33.14 -15.80
N SER A 100 2.88 -31.98 -16.27
CA SER A 100 3.49 -30.98 -15.40
C SER A 100 2.34 -30.36 -14.61
N ARG A 101 1.98 -31.01 -13.50
CA ARG A 101 0.99 -30.48 -12.57
C ARG A 101 1.52 -29.16 -12.01
N PRO A 102 0.68 -28.14 -11.82
CA PRO A 102 1.10 -26.95 -11.09
C PRO A 102 1.59 -27.40 -9.71
N HIS A 103 2.88 -27.17 -9.43
CA HIS A 103 3.47 -27.45 -8.14
C HIS A 103 3.27 -26.22 -7.24
N ALA A 104 2.59 -26.41 -6.10
CA ALA A 104 2.58 -25.42 -5.04
C ALA A 104 3.87 -25.54 -4.22
N GLU A 105 4.61 -24.46 -4.07
CA GLU A 105 5.80 -24.42 -3.24
C GLU A 105 5.45 -23.84 -1.86
N PHE A 106 5.60 -24.66 -0.82
CA PHE A 106 5.45 -24.24 0.57
C PHE A 106 6.82 -24.07 1.21
N ARG A 107 7.00 -22.92 1.88
CA ARG A 107 8.18 -22.68 2.70
C ARG A 107 7.77 -22.44 4.15
N LEU A 108 8.15 -23.35 5.03
CA LEU A 108 7.98 -23.18 6.48
C LEU A 108 8.79 -22.00 6.99
N HIS A 109 8.19 -21.13 7.81
CA HIS A 109 8.90 -20.07 8.56
C HIS A 109 8.93 -20.36 10.05
N ALA A 110 7.77 -20.71 10.61
CA ALA A 110 7.61 -20.95 12.04
C ALA A 110 6.53 -22.02 12.27
N TYR A 111 6.65 -22.75 13.37
CA TYR A 111 5.53 -23.52 13.92
C TYR A 111 5.59 -23.61 15.44
N VAL A 112 4.43 -23.91 16.03
CA VAL A 112 4.28 -24.12 17.48
C VAL A 112 3.22 -25.18 17.75
N HIS A 113 3.49 -26.06 18.71
CA HIS A 113 2.52 -27.01 19.22
C HIS A 113 1.58 -26.34 20.21
N PHE A 114 0.30 -26.71 20.19
CA PHE A 114 -0.71 -26.10 21.06
C PHE A 114 -0.36 -26.17 22.56
N SER A 115 0.25 -27.27 23.02
CA SER A 115 0.72 -27.40 24.41
C SER A 115 1.87 -26.47 24.80
N ASP A 116 2.49 -25.80 23.83
CA ASP A 116 3.62 -24.89 24.05
C ASP A 116 3.21 -23.41 24.02
N ILE A 117 1.94 -23.12 23.71
CA ILE A 117 1.37 -21.77 23.71
C ILE A 117 0.99 -21.40 25.14
N ASP A 118 1.64 -20.40 25.71
CA ASP A 118 1.34 -19.94 27.07
C ASP A 118 0.21 -18.92 27.06
N CYS A 119 0.27 -17.95 26.15
CA CYS A 119 -0.77 -16.95 25.97
C CYS A 119 -0.75 -16.33 24.56
N ILE A 120 -1.79 -15.56 24.28
CA ILE A 120 -1.92 -14.78 23.06
C ILE A 120 -2.16 -13.32 23.44
N CYS A 121 -1.27 -12.44 22.98
CA CYS A 121 -1.33 -11.00 23.22
C CYS A 121 -1.87 -10.28 21.99
N VAL A 122 -3.01 -9.61 22.11
CA VAL A 122 -3.68 -8.90 21.02
C VAL A 122 -3.38 -7.40 21.11
N GLY A 123 -3.05 -6.79 19.97
CA GLY A 123 -2.84 -5.35 19.85
C GLY A 123 -4.14 -4.54 19.79
N ILE A 124 -4.00 -3.22 19.78
CA ILE A 124 -5.15 -2.30 19.66
C ILE A 124 -5.94 -2.61 18.39
N ASP A 125 -7.27 -2.57 18.50
CA ASP A 125 -8.21 -2.84 17.41
C ASP A 125 -7.94 -4.16 16.67
N TYR A 126 -7.42 -5.18 17.36
CA TYR A 126 -7.18 -6.52 16.82
C TYR A 126 -6.42 -6.50 15.47
N GLN A 127 -5.55 -5.51 15.24
CA GLN A 127 -4.82 -5.42 13.96
C GLN A 127 -3.65 -6.40 13.88
N VAL A 128 -3.09 -6.71 15.05
CA VAL A 128 -1.96 -7.60 15.26
C VAL A 128 -2.22 -8.46 16.49
N PHE A 129 -1.75 -9.70 16.49
CA PHE A 129 -1.62 -10.50 17.71
C PHE A 129 -0.29 -11.24 17.74
N ALA A 130 0.19 -11.58 18.93
CA ALA A 130 1.39 -12.35 19.16
C ALA A 130 1.04 -13.64 19.91
N ILE A 131 1.50 -14.78 19.40
CA ILE A 131 1.50 -16.04 20.15
C ILE A 131 2.79 -16.08 20.96
N GLU A 132 2.69 -16.22 22.28
CA GLU A 132 3.85 -16.24 23.17
C GLU A 132 4.13 -17.64 23.73
N CYS A 133 5.42 -17.99 23.71
CA CYS A 133 5.97 -19.21 24.27
C CYS A 133 7.11 -18.80 25.23
N THR A 134 6.80 -18.67 26.52
CA THR A 134 7.74 -18.36 27.60
C THR A 134 8.67 -19.53 27.92
N HIS A 135 8.16 -20.78 27.87
CA HIS A 135 8.88 -21.98 28.30
C HIS A 135 9.57 -22.77 27.18
N LYS A 136 9.14 -22.58 25.93
CA LYS A 136 9.77 -23.14 24.73
C LYS A 136 9.87 -22.07 23.66
N LYS A 137 10.65 -22.30 22.62
CA LYS A 137 10.81 -21.34 21.53
C LYS A 137 10.14 -21.85 20.27
N PHE A 138 9.73 -20.93 19.40
CA PHE A 138 9.23 -21.30 18.09
C PHE A 138 10.33 -22.02 17.32
N SER A 139 9.96 -23.09 16.62
CA SER A 139 10.87 -23.72 15.68
C SER A 139 10.87 -22.90 14.40
N MET A 140 11.92 -22.11 14.22
CA MET A 140 12.12 -21.22 13.08
C MET A 140 13.03 -21.89 12.04
N SER A 141 12.71 -21.75 10.76
CA SER A 141 13.49 -22.37 9.68
C SER A 141 14.62 -21.49 9.13
N TYR A 142 14.55 -20.15 9.26
CA TYR A 142 15.45 -19.22 8.55
C TYR A 142 15.89 -17.96 9.31
N SER A 143 15.73 -17.90 10.64
CA SER A 143 16.39 -16.88 11.46
C SER A 143 17.29 -17.55 12.50
N ASP A 144 18.59 -17.18 12.55
CA ASP A 144 19.55 -17.56 13.60
C ASP A 144 19.14 -17.09 15.01
N HIS A 145 17.94 -16.53 15.14
CA HIS A 145 17.33 -16.13 16.39
C HIS A 145 16.01 -16.88 16.57
N GLU A 146 16.10 -17.89 17.41
CA GLU A 146 15.03 -18.50 18.17
C GLU A 146 14.17 -17.40 18.86
N SER A 147 12.96 -17.13 18.38
CA SER A 147 12.02 -16.17 18.99
C SER A 147 11.08 -16.86 19.98
N LYS A 148 10.69 -16.13 21.03
CA LYS A 148 9.63 -16.53 21.97
C LYS A 148 8.24 -16.05 21.54
N ASN A 149 8.17 -15.15 20.56
CA ASN A 149 6.93 -14.52 20.13
C ASN A 149 6.80 -14.66 18.61
N LEU A 150 5.60 -15.02 18.16
CA LEU A 150 5.22 -15.03 16.75
C LEU A 150 4.17 -13.95 16.53
N TYR A 151 4.58 -12.84 15.89
CA TYR A 151 3.69 -11.74 15.55
C TYR A 151 2.97 -12.03 14.23
N ILE A 152 1.66 -11.84 14.25
CA ILE A 152 0.76 -12.03 13.10
C ILE A 152 -0.03 -10.75 12.91
N GLU A 153 0.09 -10.17 11.72
CA GLU A 153 -0.59 -8.94 11.33
C GLU A 153 -1.74 -9.29 10.40
N CYS A 154 -2.98 -9.04 10.84
CA CYS A 154 -4.16 -9.41 10.08
C CYS A 154 -4.72 -8.23 9.28
N GLY A 155 -4.53 -7.00 9.76
CA GLY A 155 -5.14 -5.81 9.16
C GLY A 155 -6.68 -5.87 9.11
N SER A 156 -7.30 -6.68 9.99
CA SER A 156 -8.75 -6.89 10.06
C SER A 156 -9.15 -7.47 11.41
N ILE A 157 -10.09 -6.81 12.09
CA ILE A 157 -10.64 -7.28 13.38
C ILE A 157 -11.29 -8.66 13.24
N GLU A 158 -12.04 -8.87 12.17
CA GLU A 158 -12.82 -10.08 11.93
C GLU A 158 -11.90 -11.29 11.72
N LEU A 159 -10.86 -11.13 10.88
CA LEU A 159 -9.87 -12.19 10.65
C LEU A 159 -9.13 -12.55 11.94
N THR A 160 -8.68 -11.58 12.72
CA THR A 160 -8.01 -11.87 14.00
C THR A 160 -8.94 -12.60 14.95
N LYS A 161 -10.18 -12.14 15.15
CA LYS A 161 -11.15 -12.85 16.01
C LYS A 161 -11.40 -14.28 15.54
N GLN A 162 -11.52 -14.48 14.23
CA GLN A 162 -11.70 -15.81 13.66
C GLN A 162 -10.49 -16.71 13.92
N LEU A 163 -9.27 -16.22 13.68
CA LEU A 163 -8.04 -16.96 13.97
C LEU A 163 -7.94 -17.36 15.44
N LEU A 164 -8.19 -16.42 16.35
CA LEU A 164 -8.18 -16.68 17.79
C LEU A 164 -9.23 -17.72 18.18
N SER A 165 -10.43 -17.65 17.59
CA SER A 165 -11.49 -18.64 17.81
C SER A 165 -11.08 -20.03 17.33
N CYS A 166 -10.48 -20.12 16.13
CA CYS A 166 -10.02 -21.40 15.57
C CYS A 166 -8.88 -22.01 16.40
N VAL A 167 -7.90 -21.20 16.83
CA VAL A 167 -6.81 -21.66 17.72
C VAL A 167 -7.38 -22.13 19.05
N LYS A 168 -8.25 -21.34 19.68
CA LYS A 168 -8.91 -21.69 20.94
C LYS A 168 -9.65 -23.03 20.83
N GLN A 169 -10.43 -23.22 19.76
CA GLN A 169 -11.18 -24.45 19.55
C GLN A 169 -10.26 -25.66 19.36
N ALA A 170 -9.19 -25.51 18.57
CA ALA A 170 -8.22 -26.59 18.36
C ALA A 170 -7.47 -26.96 19.65
N MET A 171 -7.12 -25.99 20.49
CA MET A 171 -6.51 -26.23 21.80
C MET A 171 -7.47 -26.97 22.75
N ILE A 172 -8.72 -26.53 22.86
CA ILE A 172 -9.72 -27.20 23.70
C ILE A 172 -9.89 -28.66 23.27
N GLU A 173 -9.93 -28.93 21.98
CA GLU A 173 -10.09 -30.29 21.46
C GLU A 173 -8.87 -31.19 21.69
N LEU A 174 -7.65 -30.65 21.65
CA LEU A 174 -6.43 -31.44 21.83
C LEU A 174 -6.05 -31.61 23.30
N ILE A 175 -6.01 -30.50 24.06
CA ILE A 175 -5.46 -30.45 25.41
C ILE A 175 -6.51 -30.17 26.50
N GLY A 176 -7.77 -29.91 26.12
CA GLY A 176 -8.86 -29.66 27.08
C GLY A 176 -8.89 -28.25 27.66
N GLU A 177 -7.98 -27.36 27.24
CA GLU A 177 -7.82 -26.01 27.79
C GLU A 177 -7.74 -24.96 26.67
N ALA A 178 -8.25 -23.75 26.95
CA ALA A 178 -8.17 -22.61 26.05
C ALA A 178 -6.92 -21.76 26.37
N PRO A 179 -6.29 -21.11 25.38
CA PRO A 179 -5.19 -20.20 25.64
C PRO A 179 -5.68 -18.97 26.42
N SER A 180 -4.82 -18.43 27.28
CA SER A 180 -5.05 -17.10 27.87
C SER A 180 -4.92 -16.04 26.78
N ILE A 181 -5.95 -15.22 26.57
CA ILE A 181 -5.95 -14.14 25.57
C ILE A 181 -5.96 -12.80 26.29
N PHE A 182 -4.93 -12.00 26.09
CA PHE A 182 -4.80 -10.65 26.64
C PHE A 182 -5.07 -9.61 25.55
N THR A 183 -6.06 -8.74 25.77
CA THR A 183 -6.42 -7.66 24.82
C THR A 183 -5.98 -6.28 25.31
N ASP A 184 -5.63 -6.16 26.58
CA ASP A 184 -5.25 -4.92 27.23
C ASP A 184 -3.85 -5.01 27.82
N GLY A 185 -3.12 -3.89 27.78
CA GLY A 185 -1.77 -3.82 28.34
C GLY A 185 -0.74 -4.72 27.66
N THR A 186 -1.01 -5.15 26.42
CA THR A 186 -0.08 -5.97 25.64
C THR A 186 1.13 -5.15 25.19
N PRO A 187 2.29 -5.78 24.93
CA PRO A 187 3.50 -5.07 24.50
C PRO A 187 3.28 -4.15 23.30
N SER A 188 2.60 -4.64 22.25
CA SER A 188 2.24 -3.84 21.07
C SER A 188 1.35 -2.64 21.43
N SER A 189 0.34 -2.85 22.28
CA SER A 189 -0.55 -1.77 22.74
C SER A 189 0.17 -0.73 23.59
N ILE A 190 1.09 -1.13 24.46
CA ILE A 190 1.89 -0.23 25.29
C ILE A 190 2.83 0.60 24.42
N THR A 191 3.53 -0.04 23.48
CA THR A 191 4.43 0.64 22.54
C THR A 191 3.69 1.68 21.73
N LEU A 192 2.55 1.33 21.14
CA LEU A 192 1.74 2.26 20.35
C LEU A 192 1.22 3.43 21.19
N LYS A 193 0.68 3.16 22.40
CA LYS A 193 0.20 4.23 23.31
C LYS A 193 1.32 5.18 23.70
N ARG A 194 2.53 4.66 23.94
CA ARG A 194 3.72 5.47 24.26
C ARG A 194 4.14 6.32 23.07
N PHE A 195 4.21 5.74 21.88
CA PHE A 195 4.53 6.46 20.65
C PHE A 195 3.56 7.62 20.42
N VAL A 196 2.25 7.37 20.45
CA VAL A 196 1.22 8.40 20.24
C VAL A 196 1.30 9.48 21.31
N SER A 197 1.51 9.11 22.58
CA SER A 197 1.65 10.09 23.67
C SER A 197 2.88 11.00 23.47
N ASN A 198 3.99 10.44 22.98
CA ASN A 198 5.21 11.19 22.70
C ASN A 198 5.07 12.13 21.50
N GLU A 199 4.55 11.63 20.36
CA GLU A 199 4.40 12.42 19.12
C GLU A 199 3.37 13.55 19.21
N LEU A 200 2.40 13.40 20.11
CA LEU A 200 1.39 14.40 20.39
C LEU A 200 1.72 15.26 21.61
N GLU A 201 2.78 14.94 22.36
CA GLU A 201 3.12 15.60 23.62
C GLU A 201 1.97 15.61 24.64
N ILE A 202 1.12 14.59 24.62
CA ILE A 202 -0.06 14.44 25.48
C ILE A 202 0.08 13.17 26.30
N THR A 203 0.03 13.31 27.63
CA THR A 203 0.02 12.15 28.52
C THR A 203 -1.25 11.34 28.33
N ASN A 204 -1.12 10.04 28.07
CA ASN A 204 -2.25 9.14 27.81
C ASN A 204 -3.15 9.61 26.65
N ALA A 205 -2.52 10.01 25.54
CA ALA A 205 -3.25 10.42 24.35
C ALA A 205 -4.29 9.35 23.93
N PRO A 206 -5.56 9.73 23.73
CA PRO A 206 -6.60 8.76 23.40
C PRO A 206 -6.42 8.24 21.99
N ILE A 207 -6.39 6.92 21.84
CA ILE A 207 -6.43 6.24 20.54
C ILE A 207 -7.89 5.90 20.25
N ARG A 208 -8.45 6.55 19.22
CA ARG A 208 -9.83 6.36 18.78
C ARG A 208 -9.95 5.28 17.70
N HIS A 209 -8.88 5.05 16.95
CA HIS A 209 -8.79 4.04 15.91
C HIS A 209 -7.32 3.73 15.64
N HIS A 210 -7.02 2.47 15.36
CA HIS A 210 -5.76 1.97 14.85
C HIS A 210 -6.01 0.97 13.72
N SER A 211 -5.29 1.05 12.61
CA SER A 211 -5.38 0.11 11.49
C SER A 211 -4.04 -0.10 10.82
N LEU A 212 -3.81 -1.30 10.30
CA LEU A 212 -2.78 -1.51 9.28
C LEU A 212 -3.39 -1.14 7.93
N ILE A 213 -2.69 -0.31 7.16
CA ILE A 213 -3.20 0.29 5.92
C ILE A 213 -2.12 0.40 4.87
N TYR A 214 -2.54 0.60 3.62
CA TYR A 214 -1.68 1.22 2.62
C TYR A 214 -2.03 2.70 2.49
N TRP A 215 -1.03 3.55 2.67
CA TRP A 215 -1.17 5.01 2.62
C TRP A 215 -0.53 5.56 1.34
N LEU A 216 -1.29 6.32 0.58
CA LEU A 216 -0.79 7.06 -0.57
C LEU A 216 -0.97 8.55 -0.36
N GLU A 217 0.14 9.29 -0.31
CA GLU A 217 0.12 10.74 -0.45
C GLU A 217 0.00 11.09 -1.93
N TYR A 218 -1.18 11.58 -2.31
CA TYR A 218 -1.45 12.06 -3.65
C TYR A 218 -1.59 13.57 -3.60
N ALA A 219 -0.48 14.27 -3.86
CA ALA A 219 -0.60 15.59 -4.45
C ALA A 219 -1.34 15.37 -5.77
N GLY A 220 -2.51 16.00 -5.96
CA GLY A 220 -3.33 15.85 -7.17
C GLY A 220 -2.48 15.82 -8.45
N THR A 221 -2.96 15.21 -9.54
CA THR A 221 -2.44 15.52 -10.88
C THR A 221 -2.36 17.02 -10.96
N THR A 222 -1.14 17.54 -10.89
CA THR A 222 -0.83 18.93 -10.56
C THR A 222 -1.82 19.87 -11.23
N SER A 223 -2.90 20.23 -10.54
CA SER A 223 -3.61 21.46 -10.81
C SER A 223 -2.96 22.45 -9.86
N GLU A 224 -2.09 23.29 -10.43
CA GLU A 224 -1.58 24.52 -9.82
C GLU A 224 -0.41 24.39 -8.82
N LEU A 225 0.61 23.58 -9.15
CA LEU A 225 1.97 24.13 -9.03
C LEU A 225 2.19 24.94 -10.29
N ASP A 226 2.62 26.21 -10.16
CA ASP A 226 2.79 27.18 -11.24
C ASP A 226 3.25 26.50 -12.53
N ALA A 227 2.34 26.35 -13.49
CA ALA A 227 2.74 25.92 -14.81
C ALA A 227 3.69 27.00 -15.32
N LEU A 228 4.94 26.63 -15.62
CA LEU A 228 5.84 27.61 -16.20
C LEU A 228 5.33 27.86 -17.62
N GLU A 229 4.81 29.07 -17.81
CA GLU A 229 4.19 29.48 -19.05
C GLU A 229 4.86 30.74 -19.60
N GLY A 230 4.85 30.87 -20.91
CA GLY A 230 5.42 32.03 -21.55
C GLY A 230 5.59 31.88 -23.04
N TYR A 231 5.73 33.02 -23.69
CA TYR A 231 6.10 33.04 -25.09
C TYR A 231 7.59 32.78 -25.26
N LEU A 232 7.92 31.83 -26.13
CA LEU A 232 9.29 31.50 -26.52
C LEU A 232 9.40 31.51 -28.04
N THR A 233 10.57 31.87 -28.52
CA THR A 233 10.94 31.64 -29.92
C THR A 233 11.65 30.30 -29.99
N PHE A 234 11.18 29.36 -30.81
CA PHE A 234 11.73 28.00 -30.88
C PHE A 234 12.01 27.54 -32.31
N ARG A 235 12.91 26.58 -32.47
CA ARG A 235 13.16 25.88 -33.74
C ARG A 235 13.54 24.42 -33.53
N GLU A 236 13.24 23.60 -34.53
CA GLU A 236 13.75 22.22 -34.60
C GLU A 236 15.22 22.19 -35.02
N VAL A 237 16.01 21.30 -34.42
CA VAL A 237 17.39 21.01 -34.78
C VAL A 237 17.46 19.56 -35.28
N LYS A 238 18.08 19.34 -36.44
CA LYS A 238 18.28 18.02 -37.07
C LYS A 238 19.76 17.81 -37.38
N HIS A 239 20.48 17.18 -36.45
CA HIS A 239 21.94 17.00 -36.52
C HIS A 239 22.42 16.13 -37.69
N LYS A 240 21.56 15.27 -38.25
CA LYS A 240 21.91 14.37 -39.39
C LYS A 240 21.62 14.94 -40.78
N ASN A 241 21.05 16.15 -40.88
CA ASN A 241 20.71 16.76 -42.17
C ASN A 241 21.74 17.83 -42.57
N TRP A 242 22.68 17.48 -43.46
CA TRP A 242 23.76 18.38 -43.92
C TRP A 242 23.29 19.54 -44.81
N ILE A 243 22.01 19.57 -45.23
CA ILE A 243 21.48 20.58 -46.17
C ILE A 243 20.79 21.74 -45.43
N LYS A 244 20.04 21.44 -44.37
CA LYS A 244 19.43 22.44 -43.46
C LYS A 244 19.34 21.82 -42.05
N PRO A 245 20.39 21.97 -41.22
CA PRO A 245 20.42 21.37 -39.89
C PRO A 245 19.48 22.05 -38.89
N TYR A 246 18.95 23.24 -39.23
CA TYR A 246 18.07 24.02 -38.38
C TYR A 246 16.77 24.38 -39.11
N GLY A 247 15.64 24.29 -38.41
CA GLY A 247 14.39 24.88 -38.82
C GLY A 247 14.39 26.40 -38.67
N GLU A 248 13.37 27.05 -39.21
CA GLU A 248 13.14 28.48 -38.99
C GLU A 248 12.64 28.72 -37.56
N TRP A 249 13.03 29.86 -36.99
CA TRP A 249 12.54 30.31 -35.69
C TRP A 249 11.05 30.63 -35.77
N LYS A 250 10.28 30.08 -34.84
CA LYS A 250 8.83 30.29 -34.71
C LYS A 250 8.53 30.84 -33.33
N TYR A 251 7.60 31.78 -33.26
CA TYR A 251 7.11 32.32 -32.01
C TYR A 251 5.85 31.56 -31.58
N ALA A 252 5.83 31.02 -30.37
CA ALA A 252 4.69 30.28 -29.85
C ALA A 252 4.59 30.41 -28.33
N TYR A 253 3.42 30.09 -27.79
CA TYR A 253 3.17 30.08 -26.36
C TYR A 253 3.39 28.67 -25.81
N PHE A 254 4.24 28.54 -24.79
CA PHE A 254 4.58 27.27 -24.19
C PHE A 254 4.08 27.17 -22.77
N VAL A 255 3.65 25.97 -22.39
CA VAL A 255 3.26 25.63 -21.02
C VAL A 255 3.98 24.34 -20.62
N LEU A 256 4.79 24.40 -19.57
CA LEU A 256 5.41 23.24 -18.94
C LEU A 256 4.60 22.81 -17.72
N LYS A 257 4.05 21.60 -17.76
CA LYS A 257 3.23 21.04 -16.68
C LYS A 257 3.69 19.62 -16.36
N GLY A 258 4.28 19.42 -15.19
CA GLY A 258 4.94 18.14 -14.87
C GLY A 258 6.10 17.89 -15.85
N CYS A 259 6.09 16.76 -16.58
CA CYS A 259 7.06 16.47 -17.65
C CYS A 259 6.53 16.75 -19.06
N MET A 260 5.33 17.33 -19.18
CA MET A 260 4.69 17.62 -20.46
C MET A 260 4.95 19.06 -20.87
N LEU A 261 5.49 19.26 -22.07
CA LEU A 261 5.63 20.55 -22.71
C LEU A 261 4.57 20.70 -23.81
N TYR A 262 3.73 21.71 -23.70
CA TYR A 262 2.67 22.02 -24.66
C TYR A 262 3.03 23.26 -25.46
N GLN A 263 2.78 23.23 -26.78
CA GLN A 263 2.85 24.39 -27.66
C GLN A 263 1.44 24.83 -28.03
N PHE A 264 1.18 26.12 -27.91
CA PHE A 264 -0.04 26.79 -28.34
C PHE A 264 0.27 27.93 -29.30
N VAL A 265 -0.71 28.27 -30.13
CA VAL A 265 -0.65 29.44 -31.02
C VAL A 265 -0.55 30.74 -30.21
N ASP A 266 -1.26 30.80 -29.08
CA ASP A 266 -1.32 31.96 -28.20
C ASP A 266 -1.63 31.55 -26.75
N SER A 267 -1.66 32.55 -25.87
CA SER A 267 -1.96 32.41 -24.44
C SER A 267 -3.43 32.06 -24.12
N THR A 268 -4.30 31.88 -25.12
CA THR A 268 -5.69 31.46 -24.86
C THR A 268 -5.80 29.97 -24.51
N CYS A 269 -4.75 29.19 -24.76
CA CYS A 269 -4.62 27.77 -24.41
C CYS A 269 -5.77 26.86 -24.91
N LYS A 270 -6.51 27.27 -25.94
CA LYS A 270 -7.70 26.54 -26.42
C LYS A 270 -7.37 25.22 -27.13
N PHE A 271 -6.31 25.20 -27.93
CA PHE A 271 -5.87 24.02 -28.68
C PHE A 271 -4.34 23.95 -28.72
N ALA A 272 -3.76 22.87 -28.17
CA ALA A 272 -2.33 22.63 -28.27
C ALA A 272 -1.98 22.14 -29.67
N GLU A 273 -1.10 22.86 -30.38
CA GLU A 273 -0.60 22.46 -31.69
C GLU A 273 0.26 21.20 -31.59
N GLN A 274 1.09 21.15 -30.55
CA GLN A 274 2.03 20.05 -30.31
C GLN A 274 2.17 19.80 -28.80
N LYS A 275 2.47 18.56 -28.44
CA LYS A 275 2.77 18.16 -27.06
C LYS A 275 3.95 17.19 -27.06
N TRP A 276 4.85 17.37 -26.11
CA TRP A 276 5.98 16.47 -25.90
C TRP A 276 6.03 16.02 -24.46
N ASN A 277 6.23 14.71 -24.28
CA ASN A 277 6.70 14.20 -23.00
C ASN A 277 8.24 14.32 -22.99
N LEU A 278 8.76 15.26 -22.20
CA LEU A 278 10.18 15.55 -22.18
C LEU A 278 11.01 14.34 -21.74
N ARG A 279 10.48 13.46 -20.88
CA ARG A 279 11.20 12.26 -20.41
C ARG A 279 11.36 11.20 -21.49
N ASP A 280 10.40 11.08 -22.40
CA ASP A 280 10.45 10.04 -23.44
C ASP A 280 11.44 10.42 -24.55
N PHE A 281 11.71 11.73 -24.67
CA PHE A 281 12.39 12.29 -25.82
C PHE A 281 13.75 12.91 -25.48
N ILE A 282 13.93 13.56 -24.31
CA ILE A 282 15.08 14.41 -24.00
C ILE A 282 16.10 13.74 -23.07
N GLU A 283 17.35 13.73 -23.50
CA GLU A 283 18.51 13.28 -22.72
C GLU A 283 19.13 14.42 -21.92
N THR A 284 19.31 15.57 -22.55
CA THR A 284 20.00 16.72 -21.94
C THR A 284 19.32 18.04 -22.25
N VAL A 285 19.39 18.97 -21.29
CA VAL A 285 19.05 20.38 -21.44
C VAL A 285 20.26 21.23 -21.08
N GLY A 286 20.58 22.24 -21.88
CA GLY A 286 21.72 23.11 -21.62
C GLY A 286 21.64 24.45 -22.35
N GLU A 287 22.36 25.44 -21.83
CA GLU A 287 22.57 26.72 -22.49
C GLU A 287 23.44 26.56 -23.73
N VAL A 288 23.11 27.30 -24.80
CA VAL A 288 23.83 27.29 -26.08
C VAL A 288 24.11 28.72 -26.51
N GLU A 289 25.38 29.05 -26.68
CA GLU A 289 25.78 30.31 -27.29
C GLU A 289 25.78 30.19 -28.81
N LEU A 290 24.96 31.01 -29.48
CA LEU A 290 24.93 31.11 -30.93
C LEU A 290 25.67 32.37 -31.39
N ARG A 291 26.47 32.24 -32.46
CA ARG A 291 27.15 33.38 -33.08
C ARG A 291 26.27 34.00 -34.16
N ASN A 292 26.02 35.30 -34.07
CA ASN A 292 25.21 36.07 -35.03
C ASN A 292 23.79 35.52 -35.24
N ASP A 293 23.17 34.96 -34.19
CA ASP A 293 21.81 34.43 -34.16
C ASP A 293 21.14 34.88 -32.85
N GLU A 294 19.95 34.33 -32.55
CA GLU A 294 19.21 34.60 -31.32
C GLU A 294 20.06 34.49 -30.05
N GLN A 295 19.75 35.32 -29.06
CA GLN A 295 20.42 35.37 -27.77
C GLN A 295 19.64 34.59 -26.71
N HIS A 296 20.30 34.27 -25.59
CA HIS A 296 19.70 33.55 -24.45
C HIS A 296 19.02 32.25 -24.88
N VAL A 297 19.78 31.41 -25.57
CA VAL A 297 19.27 30.17 -26.15
C VAL A 297 19.59 28.98 -25.27
N PHE A 298 18.60 28.12 -25.06
CA PHE A 298 18.80 26.79 -24.49
C PHE A 298 18.37 25.71 -25.48
N GLN A 299 18.98 24.54 -25.37
CA GLN A 299 18.72 23.40 -26.24
C GLN A 299 18.26 22.18 -25.44
N LEU A 300 17.23 21.52 -25.96
CA LEU A 300 16.80 20.18 -25.55
C LEU A 300 17.30 19.19 -26.60
N THR A 301 18.15 18.25 -26.17
CA THR A 301 18.74 17.23 -27.06
C THR A 301 18.13 15.87 -26.77
N SER A 302 17.70 15.16 -27.82
CA SER A 302 17.09 13.83 -27.66
C SER A 302 18.09 12.71 -27.41
N TYR A 303 17.61 11.59 -26.85
CA TYR A 303 18.39 10.35 -26.64
C TYR A 303 19.02 9.79 -27.92
N GLU A 304 18.42 10.04 -29.07
CA GLU A 304 18.96 9.58 -30.35
C GLU A 304 20.04 10.51 -30.92
N GLY A 305 20.31 11.65 -30.25
CA GLY A 305 21.28 12.68 -30.61
C GLY A 305 21.04 13.34 -31.97
N SER A 306 20.01 12.92 -32.71
CA SER A 306 19.79 13.24 -34.11
C SER A 306 18.79 14.37 -34.33
N THR A 307 17.92 14.61 -33.35
CA THR A 307 16.88 15.65 -33.36
C THR A 307 16.79 16.34 -32.01
N GLY A 308 16.40 17.61 -31.98
CA GLY A 308 16.27 18.40 -30.75
C GLY A 308 15.51 19.70 -30.99
N PHE A 309 15.37 20.49 -29.93
CA PHE A 309 14.73 21.81 -29.99
C PHE A 309 15.66 22.86 -29.40
N GLN A 310 15.71 24.03 -30.04
CA GLN A 310 16.32 25.22 -29.45
C GLN A 310 15.23 26.24 -29.14
N PHE A 311 15.38 26.91 -28.00
CA PHE A 311 14.48 27.93 -27.51
C PHE A 311 15.28 29.18 -27.17
N SER A 312 14.86 30.32 -27.68
CA SER A 312 15.37 31.65 -27.32
C SER A 312 14.41 32.34 -26.36
N CYS A 313 14.98 32.96 -25.33
CA CYS A 313 14.26 33.74 -24.33
C CYS A 313 14.58 35.24 -24.46
N SER A 314 13.69 36.09 -23.95
CA SER A 314 13.87 37.54 -23.96
C SER A 314 15.04 38.03 -23.09
N ASN A 315 15.44 37.26 -22.07
CA ASN A 315 16.55 37.56 -21.19
C ASN A 315 17.12 36.29 -20.52
N MET A 316 18.31 36.42 -19.95
CA MET A 316 19.05 35.33 -19.29
C MET A 316 18.31 34.74 -18.07
N GLU A 317 17.55 35.55 -17.33
CA GLU A 317 16.80 35.10 -16.14
C GLU A 317 15.65 34.17 -16.53
N THR A 318 14.92 34.53 -17.60
CA THR A 318 13.86 33.72 -18.18
C THR A 318 14.42 32.38 -18.65
N MET A 319 15.54 32.40 -19.39
CA MET A 319 16.22 31.18 -19.85
C MET A 319 16.61 30.27 -18.68
N ARG A 320 17.22 30.81 -17.61
CA ARG A 320 17.59 30.02 -16.43
C ARG A 320 16.39 29.43 -15.73
N THR A 321 15.30 30.18 -15.64
CA THR A 321 14.03 29.71 -15.07
C THR A 321 13.49 28.52 -15.87
N TRP A 322 13.48 28.61 -17.20
CA TRP A 322 13.08 27.50 -18.07
C TRP A 322 13.98 26.27 -17.94
N ILE A 323 15.30 26.44 -18.01
CA ILE A 323 16.27 25.35 -17.83
C ILE A 323 16.09 24.67 -16.47
N GLN A 324 15.94 25.44 -15.39
CA GLN A 324 15.79 24.91 -14.04
C GLN A 324 14.51 24.09 -13.91
N ASN A 325 13.36 24.62 -14.37
CA ASN A 325 12.09 23.91 -14.29
C ASN A 325 12.08 22.65 -15.15
N ILE A 326 12.66 22.68 -16.35
CA ILE A 326 12.81 21.49 -17.20
C ILE A 326 13.69 20.43 -16.51
N ASN A 327 14.80 20.81 -15.89
CA ASN A 327 15.65 19.88 -15.13
C ASN A 327 14.89 19.26 -13.94
N ILE A 328 14.09 20.06 -13.21
CA ILE A 328 13.22 19.55 -12.14
C ILE A 328 12.21 18.55 -12.71
N SER A 329 11.57 18.86 -13.84
CA SER A 329 10.62 17.98 -14.52
C SER A 329 11.24 16.66 -15.01
N LEU A 330 12.49 16.69 -15.48
CA LEU A 330 13.22 15.48 -15.91
C LEU A 330 13.65 14.62 -14.72
N SER A 331 14.03 15.25 -13.59
CA SER A 331 14.51 14.55 -12.38
C SER A 331 13.38 14.07 -11.46
N THR A 332 12.21 14.71 -11.47
CA THR A 332 11.05 14.33 -10.64
C THR A 332 10.34 13.12 -11.26
N SER A 333 10.33 11.98 -10.58
CA SER A 333 9.59 10.78 -11.01
C SER A 333 8.08 11.03 -11.01
N ASN A 334 7.44 11.08 -12.19
CA ASN A 334 5.97 11.14 -12.33
C ASN A 334 5.27 9.80 -12.06
N SER A 335 5.94 8.82 -11.44
CA SER A 335 5.22 7.74 -10.78
C SER A 335 4.54 8.37 -9.57
N THR A 336 3.20 8.33 -9.51
CA THR A 336 2.50 8.42 -8.22
C THR A 336 3.27 7.53 -7.25
N PRO A 337 3.76 8.04 -6.11
CA PRO A 337 4.54 7.22 -5.19
C PRO A 337 3.77 5.94 -4.90
N ASP A 338 4.48 4.84 -4.69
CA ASP A 338 3.80 3.59 -4.35
C ASP A 338 3.11 3.77 -3.00
N ALA A 339 1.90 3.21 -2.89
CA ALA A 339 1.20 3.20 -1.62
C ALA A 339 2.09 2.52 -0.56
N VAL A 340 2.30 3.20 0.56
CA VAL A 340 3.20 2.79 1.62
C VAL A 340 2.41 1.99 2.65
N PRO A 341 2.71 0.71 2.85
CA PRO A 341 2.13 -0.06 3.95
C PRO A 341 2.61 0.54 5.27
N CYS A 342 1.71 0.87 6.18
CA CYS A 342 2.05 1.49 7.44
C CYS A 342 0.95 1.28 8.49
N SER A 343 1.22 1.78 9.70
CA SER A 343 0.20 1.91 10.74
C SER A 343 -0.48 3.27 10.67
N LEU A 344 -1.80 3.26 10.70
CA LEU A 344 -2.66 4.42 10.93
C LEU A 344 -3.08 4.47 12.39
N THR A 345 -2.98 5.63 13.02
CA THR A 345 -3.58 5.89 14.32
C THR A 345 -4.33 7.22 14.30
N ILE A 346 -5.60 7.19 14.73
CA ILE A 346 -6.43 8.38 14.86
C ILE A 346 -6.64 8.67 16.34
N SER A 347 -6.25 9.87 16.73
CA SER A 347 -6.46 10.43 18.07
C SER A 347 -7.60 11.44 18.07
N SER A 348 -7.69 12.30 19.09
CA SER A 348 -8.77 13.28 19.15
C SER A 348 -8.70 14.38 18.09
N GLU A 349 -7.49 14.83 17.80
CA GLU A 349 -7.23 15.98 16.92
C GLU A 349 -6.26 15.64 15.79
N TRP A 350 -5.62 14.47 15.85
CA TRP A 350 -4.52 14.12 14.95
C TRP A 350 -4.70 12.74 14.35
N ILE A 351 -4.32 12.64 13.08
CA ILE A 351 -4.10 11.38 12.37
C ILE A 351 -2.60 11.19 12.21
N LEU A 352 -2.10 10.02 12.55
CA LEU A 352 -0.69 9.66 12.52
C LEU A 352 -0.49 8.45 11.60
N PHE A 353 0.48 8.58 10.70
CA PHE A 353 0.99 7.49 9.88
C PHE A 353 2.39 7.15 10.39
N ALA A 354 2.66 5.88 10.67
CA ALA A 354 3.92 5.48 11.28
C ALA A 354 4.40 4.10 10.80
N HIS A 355 5.72 3.90 10.89
CA HIS A 355 6.35 2.60 10.78
C HIS A 355 6.88 2.14 12.13
N GLU A 356 6.80 0.85 12.39
CA GLU A 356 7.56 0.21 13.44
C GLU A 356 9.03 0.04 13.00
N GLY A 357 9.95 0.08 13.97
CA GLY A 357 11.31 -0.39 13.77
C GLY A 357 11.35 -1.90 13.58
N ALA A 358 12.38 -2.40 12.89
CA ALA A 358 12.57 -3.85 12.71
C ALA A 358 12.63 -4.63 14.04
N ASN A 359 13.03 -3.97 15.15
CA ASN A 359 13.08 -4.54 16.49
C ASN A 359 12.09 -3.87 17.46
N CYS A 360 10.98 -3.30 16.95
CA CYS A 360 10.01 -2.54 17.74
C CYS A 360 9.46 -3.32 18.95
N ALA A 361 9.37 -4.65 18.85
CA ALA A 361 9.00 -5.52 19.96
C ALA A 361 9.94 -5.43 21.18
N ILE A 362 11.20 -5.04 20.97
CA ILE A 362 12.25 -4.99 21.99
C ILE A 362 12.53 -3.53 22.40
N ASP A 363 12.75 -2.64 21.43
CA ASP A 363 13.16 -1.26 21.68
C ASP A 363 11.98 -0.27 21.73
N GLY A 364 10.80 -0.68 21.26
CA GLY A 364 9.62 0.17 21.16
C GLY A 364 9.77 1.31 20.14
N PHE A 365 10.73 1.22 19.21
CA PHE A 365 10.98 2.27 18.24
C PHE A 365 9.89 2.30 17.17
N MET A 366 9.26 3.46 17.02
CA MET A 366 8.35 3.78 15.92
C MET A 366 8.79 5.08 15.28
N ARG A 367 8.66 5.17 13.95
CA ARG A 367 8.99 6.34 13.15
C ARG A 367 7.71 6.97 12.60
N LEU A 368 7.46 8.23 12.93
CA LEU A 368 6.42 9.02 12.30
C LEU A 368 6.75 9.24 10.80
N LEU A 369 5.79 8.97 9.94
CA LEU A 369 5.84 9.26 8.50
C LEU A 369 5.13 10.58 8.19
N LYS A 370 3.92 10.75 8.71
CA LYS A 370 3.11 11.95 8.53
C LYS A 370 2.16 12.14 9.71
N LYS A 371 1.93 13.41 10.07
CA LYS A 371 0.96 13.84 11.07
C LYS A 371 0.01 14.85 10.42
N ILE A 372 -1.29 14.60 10.53
CA ILE A 372 -2.35 15.44 9.97
C ILE A 372 -3.21 15.96 11.11
N ASP A 373 -3.45 17.27 11.09
CA ASP A 373 -4.40 17.95 11.95
C ASP A 373 -5.81 17.77 11.37
N ILE A 374 -6.71 17.15 12.15
CA ILE A 374 -8.09 16.88 11.75
C ILE A 374 -8.81 18.19 11.40
N SER A 375 -8.48 19.31 12.03
CA SER A 375 -9.12 20.60 11.73
C SER A 375 -8.78 21.16 10.35
N LYS A 376 -7.78 20.61 9.65
CA LYS A 376 -7.34 21.04 8.31
C LYS A 376 -7.93 20.21 7.18
N ILE A 377 -8.67 19.15 7.53
CA ILE A 377 -9.36 18.29 6.58
C ILE A 377 -10.59 19.03 6.07
N THR A 378 -10.70 19.17 4.75
CA THR A 378 -11.85 19.83 4.10
C THR A 378 -12.96 18.84 3.78
N ASN A 379 -12.59 17.63 3.38
CA ASN A 379 -13.53 16.60 2.98
C ASN A 379 -12.96 15.20 3.23
N VAL A 380 -13.85 14.25 3.50
CA VAL A 380 -13.53 12.83 3.64
C VAL A 380 -14.49 12.05 2.76
N THR A 381 -13.96 11.32 1.79
CA THR A 381 -14.75 10.50 0.88
C THR A 381 -14.39 9.04 1.06
N SER A 382 -15.36 8.15 1.18
CA SER A 382 -15.12 6.71 1.09
C SER A 382 -15.50 6.20 -0.29
N VAL A 383 -14.69 5.27 -0.79
CA VAL A 383 -14.93 4.57 -2.06
C VAL A 383 -14.79 3.08 -1.81
N HIS A 384 -15.81 2.34 -2.23
CA HIS A 384 -15.82 0.89 -2.20
C HIS A 384 -16.09 0.36 -3.61
N THR A 385 -15.23 -0.51 -4.09
CA THR A 385 -15.42 -1.31 -5.30
C THR A 385 -15.20 -2.79 -4.97
N GLU A 386 -15.46 -3.67 -5.93
CA GLU A 386 -15.24 -5.12 -5.75
C GLU A 386 -13.81 -5.47 -5.31
N SER A 387 -12.83 -4.65 -5.68
CA SER A 387 -11.40 -4.90 -5.43
C SER A 387 -10.73 -3.84 -4.58
N VAL A 388 -11.45 -2.82 -4.11
CA VAL A 388 -10.83 -1.70 -3.40
C VAL A 388 -11.71 -1.16 -2.28
N ASN A 389 -11.08 -0.92 -1.13
CA ASN A 389 -11.68 -0.22 0.01
C ASN A 389 -10.76 0.95 0.37
N VAL A 390 -11.20 2.20 0.13
CA VAL A 390 -10.35 3.38 0.35
C VAL A 390 -11.12 4.54 0.98
N VAL A 391 -10.44 5.28 1.87
CA VAL A 391 -10.85 6.61 2.32
C VAL A 391 -9.89 7.64 1.74
N VAL A 392 -10.43 8.68 1.10
CA VAL A 392 -9.68 9.82 0.60
C VAL A 392 -9.94 11.02 1.48
N ILE A 393 -8.86 11.54 2.06
CA ILE A 393 -8.85 12.76 2.86
C ILE A 393 -8.38 13.89 1.95
N GLU A 394 -9.20 14.93 1.81
CA GLU A 394 -8.84 16.13 1.08
C GLU A 394 -8.42 17.24 2.05
N HIS A 395 -7.36 17.96 1.69
CA HIS A 395 -6.81 19.07 2.47
C HIS A 395 -7.07 20.40 1.76
N GLN A 396 -6.97 21.48 2.53
CA GLN A 396 -7.04 22.86 2.00
C GLN A 396 -6.00 23.16 0.92
N SER A 397 -4.87 22.44 0.91
CA SER A 397 -3.76 22.58 -0.05
C SER A 397 -3.96 21.83 -1.37
N ASN A 398 -5.17 21.33 -1.68
CA ASN A 398 -5.45 20.46 -2.83
C ASN A 398 -4.59 19.17 -2.90
N SER A 399 -3.91 18.82 -1.80
CA SER A 399 -3.32 17.50 -1.60
C SER A 399 -4.36 16.55 -1.03
N THR A 400 -4.18 15.26 -1.29
CA THR A 400 -5.05 14.21 -0.78
C THR A 400 -4.24 13.08 -0.17
N ASP A 401 -4.74 12.50 0.91
CA ASP A 401 -4.19 11.29 1.52
C ASP A 401 -5.18 10.16 1.35
N TRP A 402 -4.74 9.07 0.74
CA TRP A 402 -5.58 7.92 0.44
C TRP A 402 -5.20 6.81 1.41
N ILE A 403 -6.20 6.28 2.09
CA ILE A 403 -6.08 5.24 3.10
C ILE A 403 -6.78 4.01 2.55
N VAL A 404 -6.00 3.06 2.06
CA VAL A 404 -6.50 1.79 1.54
C VAL A 404 -6.50 0.77 2.68
N VAL A 405 -7.65 0.15 2.91
CA VAL A 405 -7.87 -0.85 3.96
C VAL A 405 -8.18 -2.21 3.35
N ARG A 406 -7.91 -3.28 4.11
CA ARG A 406 -8.01 -4.65 3.62
C ARG A 406 -9.45 -5.06 3.29
N THR A 407 -10.38 -4.78 4.19
CA THR A 407 -11.76 -5.28 4.10
C THR A 407 -12.78 -4.16 4.14
N LEU A 408 -13.99 -4.46 3.65
CA LEU A 408 -15.13 -3.54 3.76
C LEU A 408 -15.47 -3.26 5.25
N SER A 409 -15.34 -4.25 6.14
CA SER A 409 -15.57 -4.04 7.57
C SER A 409 -14.59 -3.03 8.19
N GLU A 410 -13.31 -3.05 7.79
CA GLU A 410 -12.34 -2.03 8.21
C GLU A 410 -12.65 -0.65 7.61
N LEU A 411 -13.15 -0.59 6.37
CA LEU A 411 -13.61 0.66 5.76
C LEU A 411 -14.75 1.27 6.56
N ARG A 412 -15.79 0.49 6.87
CA ARG A 412 -16.94 0.95 7.68
C ARG A 412 -16.52 1.39 9.09
N ARG A 413 -15.52 0.74 9.68
CA ARG A 413 -14.94 1.13 10.98
C ARG A 413 -14.22 2.48 10.89
N LEU A 414 -13.48 2.71 9.81
CA LEU A 414 -12.81 3.97 9.55
C LEU A 414 -13.81 5.10 9.28
N GLU A 415 -14.84 4.85 8.47
CA GLU A 415 -15.96 5.78 8.23
C GLU A 415 -16.64 6.19 9.54
N THR A 416 -16.95 5.21 10.39
CA THR A 416 -17.56 5.44 11.70
C THR A 416 -16.65 6.29 12.59
N THR A 417 -15.33 6.08 12.50
CA THR A 417 -14.36 6.86 13.26
C THR A 417 -14.37 8.32 12.80
N PHE A 418 -14.32 8.57 11.49
CA PHE A 418 -14.39 9.94 10.96
C PHE A 418 -15.71 10.62 11.31
N ASN A 419 -16.85 9.97 11.04
CA ASN A 419 -18.18 10.51 11.27
C ASN A 419 -18.45 10.80 12.75
N ILE A 420 -18.30 9.79 13.62
CA ILE A 420 -18.76 9.87 15.01
C ILE A 420 -17.67 10.43 15.91
N LYS A 421 -16.43 9.95 15.75
CA LYS A 421 -15.36 10.30 16.69
C LYS A 421 -14.66 11.59 16.28
N CYS A 422 -14.43 11.82 15.00
CA CYS A 422 -13.77 13.05 14.52
C CYS A 422 -14.75 14.18 14.17
N GLY A 423 -16.06 13.89 14.05
CA GLY A 423 -17.06 14.87 13.65
C GLY A 423 -16.93 15.31 12.18
N LEU A 424 -16.27 14.50 11.34
CA LEU A 424 -16.08 14.76 9.92
C LEU A 424 -17.06 13.90 9.12
N PRO A 425 -18.06 14.50 8.43
CA PRO A 425 -18.99 13.74 7.62
C PRO A 425 -18.23 13.06 6.47
N VAL A 426 -18.46 11.76 6.32
CA VAL A 426 -17.90 10.98 5.22
C VAL A 426 -18.94 10.89 4.10
N THR A 427 -18.56 11.35 2.91
CA THR A 427 -19.39 11.19 1.71
C THR A 427 -19.11 9.84 1.07
N ASP A 428 -20.16 9.03 0.91
CA ASP A 428 -20.07 7.72 0.24
C ASP A 428 -20.10 7.93 -1.29
N SER A 429 -19.00 7.62 -1.95
CA SER A 429 -18.85 7.67 -3.41
C SER A 429 -19.06 6.26 -3.95
N VAL A 430 -20.34 5.89 -4.12
CA VAL A 430 -20.75 4.55 -4.58
C VAL A 430 -20.42 4.29 -6.06
N ASP A 431 -20.11 5.34 -6.85
CA ASP A 431 -19.88 5.21 -8.29
C ASP A 431 -18.58 5.88 -8.75
N GLU A 432 -17.79 5.15 -9.57
CA GLU A 432 -16.57 5.62 -10.27
C GLU A 432 -16.75 6.98 -10.97
N MET A 433 -17.99 7.35 -11.31
CA MET A 433 -18.33 8.60 -11.97
C MET A 433 -18.02 9.85 -11.12
N HIS A 434 -18.10 9.77 -9.79
CA HIS A 434 -17.82 10.91 -8.90
C HIS A 434 -16.36 10.96 -8.42
N PHE A 435 -15.69 9.81 -8.33
CA PHE A 435 -14.27 9.75 -7.93
C PHE A 435 -13.33 10.24 -9.04
N GLY A 436 -13.78 10.20 -10.30
CA GLY A 436 -13.03 10.70 -11.45
C GLY A 436 -12.10 9.63 -12.03
N ARG A 437 -12.20 9.43 -13.35
CA ARG A 437 -11.54 8.34 -14.08
C ARG A 437 -10.02 8.25 -13.85
N ASP A 438 -9.34 9.38 -13.72
CA ASP A 438 -7.90 9.43 -13.49
C ASP A 438 -7.52 8.95 -12.09
N LYS A 439 -8.29 9.34 -11.06
CA LYS A 439 -8.09 8.87 -9.68
C LYS A 439 -8.37 7.36 -9.58
N SER A 440 -9.45 6.87 -10.21
CA SER A 440 -9.72 5.43 -10.28
C SER A 440 -8.59 4.65 -10.95
N ASN A 441 -8.07 5.14 -12.08
CA ASN A 441 -6.95 4.48 -12.77
C ASN A 441 -5.68 4.40 -11.92
N ILE A 442 -5.38 5.45 -11.14
CA ILE A 442 -4.25 5.44 -10.20
C ILE A 442 -4.50 4.41 -9.10
N LEU A 443 -5.70 4.40 -8.52
CA LEU A 443 -6.09 3.45 -7.49
C LEU A 443 -5.92 2.02 -7.99
N TYR A 444 -6.48 1.68 -9.16
CA TYR A 444 -6.33 0.35 -9.75
C TYR A 444 -4.87 -0.04 -9.98
N LYS A 445 -4.02 0.88 -10.46
CA LYS A 445 -2.58 0.62 -10.63
C LYS A 445 -1.87 0.34 -9.31
N GLN A 446 -2.25 1.03 -8.24
CA GLN A 446 -1.70 0.76 -6.90
C GLN A 446 -2.21 -0.60 -6.39
N CYS A 447 -3.52 -0.87 -6.54
CA CYS A 447 -4.13 -2.13 -6.09
C CYS A 447 -3.55 -3.35 -6.81
N ALA A 448 -3.22 -3.23 -8.09
CA ALA A 448 -2.54 -4.28 -8.86
C ALA A 448 -1.12 -4.58 -8.31
N LYS A 449 -0.44 -3.62 -7.69
CA LYS A 449 0.84 -3.85 -7.01
C LYS A 449 0.66 -4.52 -5.65
N MET A 450 -0.51 -4.33 -5.04
CA MET A 450 -0.94 -4.90 -3.76
C MET A 450 -1.73 -6.21 -3.96
N HIS A 451 -1.31 -7.07 -4.89
CA HIS A 451 -1.98 -8.33 -5.23
C HIS A 451 -2.23 -9.23 -4.00
N ASP A 452 -1.29 -9.19 -3.07
CA ASP A 452 -1.34 -9.96 -1.82
C ASP A 452 -2.26 -9.36 -0.75
N PHE A 453 -2.78 -8.13 -0.94
CA PHE A 453 -3.54 -7.39 0.08
C PHE A 453 -5.04 -7.76 0.14
N TRP A 454 -5.61 -8.25 -0.97
CA TRP A 454 -7.04 -8.48 -1.13
C TRP A 454 -7.50 -9.84 -0.61
#